data_AF-A0A928ND47-F1
#
_entry.id   AF-A0A928ND47-F1
#
_cell.length_a   1.000
_cell.length_b   1.000
_cell.length_c   1.000
_cell.angle_alpha   90.00
_cell.angle_beta   90.00
_cell.angle_gamma   90.00
#
_symmetry.space_group_name_H-M   'P 1'
#
loop_
_entity.id
_entity.type
_entity.pdbx_description
1 polymer ?
#
loop_
_entity_poly.entity_id
_entity_poly.type
_entity_poly.pdbx_seq_one_letter_code
_entity_poly.pdbx_strand_id
1 'polypeptide(L)'
;MLFSLSACGEKTSNDTVSNSKSVSKAITKADTIEELDELVLKDVTDTITTLTTEFEKLSTDIATYDKYKTDINKVKEFYDKVQNDTKLLCIRLREYSSAYAELILSSDKSFDDKYDEFDALYDSVYEDARDEIYDEIYDGILDDMYDGFYDGILDDAYDNIPYDEWSDARSDEYDLWSDTRSEVYDIWSDAGSDIYDFWSDMRGEMWDKDIEKAKKKLQEFIADIEILYGKS
;
A
#
# COMPACT_ATOMS: atom_id res chain seq x y z
N MET A 1 22.13 37.40 4.21
CA MET A 1 22.44 36.25 3.35
C MET A 1 21.21 35.36 3.37
N LEU A 2 20.44 35.38 2.29
CA LEU A 2 19.34 34.45 2.07
C LEU A 2 19.99 33.11 1.68
N PHE A 3 19.86 32.10 2.54
CA PHE A 3 20.08 30.72 2.13
C PHE A 3 18.72 30.11 1.82
N SER A 4 18.64 29.66 0.57
CA SER A 4 17.53 29.01 -0.09
C SER A 4 17.10 27.73 0.65
N LEU A 5 15.84 27.65 1.06
CA LEU A 5 15.12 26.38 1.13
C LEU A 5 14.95 25.88 -0.32
N SER A 6 15.68 24.85 -0.70
CA SER A 6 15.42 24.13 -1.95
C SER A 6 14.57 22.91 -1.64
N ALA A 7 13.39 22.91 -2.24
CA ALA A 7 12.40 21.87 -2.27
C ALA A 7 12.96 20.54 -2.81
N CYS A 8 12.83 19.46 -2.04
CA CYS A 8 12.91 18.08 -2.53
C CYS A 8 11.69 17.21 -2.17
N GLY A 9 10.72 17.70 -1.38
CA GLY A 9 9.53 16.91 -1.01
C GLY A 9 8.39 16.88 -2.04
N GLU A 10 8.52 17.57 -3.19
CA GLU A 10 7.39 17.79 -4.12
C GLU A 10 7.46 16.92 -5.40
N LYS A 11 8.57 16.21 -5.63
CA LYS A 11 8.78 15.39 -6.85
C LYS A 11 8.31 13.94 -6.70
N THR A 12 8.67 13.28 -5.60
CA THR A 12 8.34 11.87 -5.35
C THR A 12 6.85 11.63 -5.16
N SER A 13 6.16 12.50 -4.41
CA SER A 13 4.71 12.41 -4.18
C SER A 13 3.89 12.57 -5.48
N ASN A 14 4.29 13.48 -6.37
CA ASN A 14 3.60 13.69 -7.66
C ASN A 14 3.79 12.51 -8.64
N ASP A 15 4.96 11.86 -8.63
CA ASP A 15 5.23 10.72 -9.52
C ASP A 15 4.48 9.45 -9.08
N THR A 16 4.41 9.16 -7.76
CA THR A 16 3.63 8.01 -7.25
C THR A 16 2.12 8.20 -7.46
N VAL A 17 1.59 9.40 -7.20
CA VAL A 17 0.17 9.70 -7.47
C VAL A 17 -0.15 9.63 -8.96
N SER A 18 0.77 10.08 -9.82
CA SER A 18 0.62 9.95 -11.28
C SER A 18 0.65 8.49 -11.73
N ASN A 19 1.50 7.66 -11.14
CA ASN A 19 1.56 6.22 -11.43
C ASN A 19 0.27 5.51 -10.98
N SER A 20 -0.21 5.78 -9.76
CA SER A 20 -1.47 5.24 -9.26
C SER A 20 -2.62 5.57 -10.21
N LYS A 21 -2.76 6.83 -10.66
CA LYS A 21 -3.80 7.23 -11.63
C LYS A 21 -3.67 6.53 -12.98
N SER A 22 -2.45 6.19 -13.40
CA SER A 22 -2.22 5.41 -14.61
C SER A 22 -2.68 3.97 -14.45
N VAL A 23 -2.44 3.37 -13.29
CA VAL A 23 -2.92 2.01 -12.97
C VAL A 23 -4.44 2.00 -12.88
N SER A 24 -5.07 2.93 -12.15
CA SER A 24 -6.54 3.06 -12.09
C SER A 24 -7.17 3.13 -13.49
N LYS A 25 -6.51 3.80 -14.43
CA LYS A 25 -6.93 3.84 -15.84
C LYS A 25 -6.80 2.49 -16.57
N ALA A 26 -5.84 1.64 -16.21
CA ALA A 26 -5.74 0.28 -16.72
C ALA A 26 -6.85 -0.61 -16.14
N ILE A 27 -7.17 -0.48 -14.85
CA ILE A 27 -8.26 -1.21 -14.18
C ILE A 27 -9.59 -1.01 -14.93
N THR A 28 -9.95 0.24 -15.24
CA THR A 28 -11.20 0.58 -15.97
C THR A 28 -11.28 0.07 -17.42
N LYS A 29 -10.23 -0.60 -17.93
CA LYS A 29 -10.17 -1.14 -19.29
C LYS A 29 -10.14 -2.67 -19.33
N ALA A 30 -10.03 -3.34 -18.19
CA ALA A 30 -10.09 -4.80 -18.16
C ALA A 30 -11.49 -5.26 -18.58
N ASP A 31 -11.55 -6.25 -19.46
CA ASP A 31 -12.79 -6.77 -20.02
C ASP A 31 -13.17 -8.14 -19.41
N THR A 32 -12.25 -8.80 -18.69
CA THR A 32 -12.47 -10.08 -18.02
C THR A 32 -11.92 -10.14 -16.60
N ILE A 33 -12.40 -11.12 -15.83
CA ILE A 33 -11.96 -11.39 -14.45
C ILE A 33 -10.50 -11.86 -14.43
N GLU A 34 -10.13 -12.73 -15.36
CA GLU A 34 -8.76 -13.23 -15.47
C GLU A 34 -7.76 -12.11 -15.80
N GLU A 35 -8.17 -11.12 -16.61
CA GLU A 35 -7.36 -9.92 -16.84
C GLU A 35 -7.19 -9.09 -15.55
N LEU A 36 -8.22 -9.01 -14.70
CA LEU A 36 -8.12 -8.34 -13.40
C LEU A 36 -7.20 -9.10 -12.44
N ASP A 37 -7.26 -10.44 -12.40
CA ASP A 37 -6.36 -11.27 -11.58
C ASP A 37 -4.89 -10.97 -11.90
N GLU A 38 -4.55 -10.96 -13.20
CA GLU A 38 -3.20 -10.67 -13.68
C GLU A 38 -2.77 -9.23 -13.34
N LEU A 39 -3.67 -8.26 -13.46
CA LEU A 39 -3.38 -6.86 -13.14
C LEU A 39 -3.15 -6.64 -11.64
N VAL A 40 -3.97 -7.23 -10.77
CA VAL A 40 -3.84 -7.16 -9.31
C VAL A 40 -2.47 -7.71 -8.89
N LEU A 41 -2.15 -8.94 -9.30
CA LEU A 41 -0.88 -9.59 -8.95
C LEU A 41 0.31 -8.76 -9.42
N LYS A 42 0.25 -8.24 -10.64
CA LYS A 42 1.32 -7.44 -11.21
C LYS A 42 1.52 -6.12 -10.45
N ASP A 43 0.44 -5.43 -10.11
CA ASP A 43 0.49 -4.14 -9.39
C ASP A 43 1.09 -4.28 -7.99
N VAL A 44 0.68 -5.32 -7.25
CA VAL A 44 1.25 -5.67 -5.95
C VAL A 44 2.73 -6.00 -6.08
N THR A 45 3.08 -6.93 -6.99
CA THR A 45 4.47 -7.37 -7.21
C THR A 45 5.38 -6.21 -7.61
N ASP A 46 4.96 -5.36 -8.53
CA ASP A 46 5.74 -4.21 -9.00
C ASP A 46 5.97 -3.18 -7.88
N THR A 47 4.95 -2.94 -7.04
CA THR A 47 5.05 -2.02 -5.91
C THR A 47 6.05 -2.53 -4.89
N ILE A 48 5.94 -3.80 -4.47
CA ILE A 48 6.86 -4.44 -3.54
C ILE A 48 8.28 -4.43 -4.09
N THR A 49 8.48 -4.90 -5.33
CA THR A 49 9.79 -4.94 -5.99
C THR A 49 10.46 -3.55 -6.02
N THR A 50 9.67 -2.50 -6.27
CA THR A 50 10.17 -1.12 -6.28
C THR A 50 10.65 -0.71 -4.89
N LEU A 51 9.85 -0.92 -3.85
CA LEU A 51 10.21 -0.58 -2.48
C LEU A 51 11.44 -1.38 -1.99
N THR A 52 11.46 -2.69 -2.21
CA THR A 52 12.59 -3.55 -1.84
C THR A 52 13.88 -3.09 -2.52
N THR A 53 13.85 -2.85 -3.83
CA THR A 53 15.05 -2.41 -4.57
C THR A 53 15.55 -1.04 -4.09
N GLU A 54 14.64 -0.13 -3.78
CA GLU A 54 15.00 1.19 -3.23
C GLU A 54 15.60 1.08 -1.84
N PHE A 55 15.05 0.20 -0.98
CA PHE A 55 15.60 -0.06 0.35
C PHE A 55 16.99 -0.68 0.27
N GLU A 56 17.21 -1.74 -0.53
CA GLU A 56 18.51 -2.39 -0.71
C GLU A 56 19.60 -1.38 -1.13
N LYS A 57 19.24 -0.45 -2.01
CA LYS A 57 20.14 0.62 -2.42
C LYS A 57 20.41 1.60 -1.28
N LEU A 58 19.37 2.01 -0.56
CA LEU A 58 19.48 2.94 0.56
C LEU A 58 20.34 2.37 1.69
N SER A 59 20.12 1.12 2.07
CA SER A 59 20.89 0.42 3.11
C SER A 59 22.35 0.23 2.72
N THR A 60 22.64 0.01 1.43
CA THR A 60 24.02 -0.02 0.92
C THR A 60 24.68 1.37 0.96
N ASP A 61 23.95 2.43 0.58
CA ASP A 61 24.46 3.80 0.55
C ASP A 61 24.69 4.36 1.97
N ILE A 62 23.88 3.92 2.92
CA ILE A 62 23.87 4.33 4.32
C ILE A 62 24.28 3.13 5.20
N ALA A 63 25.53 2.69 5.09
CA ALA A 63 26.02 1.50 5.82
C ALA A 63 26.79 1.84 7.13
N THR A 64 26.86 3.11 7.53
CA THR A 64 27.61 3.55 8.72
C THR A 64 26.91 4.67 9.45
N TYR A 65 27.22 4.87 10.74
CA TYR A 65 26.64 5.94 11.55
C TYR A 65 26.87 7.34 10.96
N ASP A 66 28.09 7.65 10.51
CA ASP A 66 28.41 8.94 9.90
C ASP A 66 27.54 9.22 8.66
N LYS A 67 27.28 8.18 7.86
CA LYS A 67 26.40 8.26 6.70
C LYS A 67 24.94 8.40 7.11
N TYR A 68 24.48 7.61 8.07
CA TYR A 68 23.12 7.69 8.63
C TYR A 68 22.83 9.11 9.13
N LYS A 69 23.72 9.67 9.95
CA LYS A 69 23.57 11.04 10.46
C LYS A 69 23.56 12.10 9.35
N THR A 70 24.40 11.95 8.33
CA THR A 70 24.51 12.91 7.23
C THR A 70 23.30 12.85 6.31
N ASP A 71 22.79 11.64 6.05
CA ASP A 71 21.76 11.34 5.04
C ASP A 71 20.42 10.94 5.68
N ILE A 72 20.18 11.24 6.96
CA ILE A 72 18.97 10.88 7.72
C ILE A 72 17.66 11.28 7.02
N ASN A 73 17.67 12.39 6.28
CA ASN A 73 16.50 12.83 5.53
C ASN A 73 16.11 11.80 4.44
N LYS A 74 17.05 11.08 3.84
CA LYS A 74 16.72 10.01 2.88
C LYS A 74 16.06 8.81 3.54
N VAL A 75 16.44 8.50 4.79
CA VAL A 75 15.80 7.45 5.59
C VAL A 75 14.35 7.85 5.90
N LYS A 76 14.15 9.08 6.38
CA LYS A 76 12.81 9.63 6.65
C LYS A 76 11.93 9.67 5.39
N GLU A 77 12.48 10.17 4.28
CA GLU A 77 11.79 10.18 2.98
C GLU A 77 11.41 8.78 2.51
N PHE A 78 12.20 7.76 2.86
CA PHE A 78 11.88 6.37 2.52
C PHE A 78 10.77 5.78 3.41
N TYR A 79 10.76 6.05 4.72
CA TYR A 79 9.61 5.72 5.60
C TYR A 79 8.31 6.35 5.07
N ASP A 80 8.33 7.65 4.77
CA ASP A 80 7.18 8.37 4.18
C ASP A 80 6.71 7.71 2.87
N LYS A 81 7.66 7.25 2.05
CA LYS A 81 7.38 6.57 0.78
C LYS A 81 6.74 5.21 1.01
N VAL A 82 7.24 4.38 1.94
CA VAL A 82 6.64 3.08 2.28
C VAL A 82 5.18 3.27 2.71
N GLN A 83 4.90 4.22 3.61
CA GLN A 83 3.54 4.52 4.04
C GLN A 83 2.65 4.96 2.86
N ASN A 84 3.12 5.90 2.04
CA ASN A 84 2.33 6.47 0.95
C ASN A 84 2.08 5.47 -0.19
N ASP A 85 3.09 4.67 -0.56
CA ASP A 85 2.96 3.68 -1.62
C ASP A 85 2.01 2.56 -1.19
N THR A 86 2.07 2.11 0.08
CA THR A 86 1.10 1.17 0.65
C THR A 86 -0.32 1.75 0.64
N LYS A 87 -0.50 3.00 1.08
CA LYS A 87 -1.80 3.68 1.02
C LYS A 87 -2.38 3.68 -0.39
N LEU A 88 -1.59 4.07 -1.38
CA LEU A 88 -2.04 4.12 -2.77
C LEU A 88 -2.32 2.72 -3.33
N LEU A 89 -1.52 1.70 -2.98
CA LEU A 89 -1.79 0.32 -3.38
C LEU A 89 -3.11 -0.19 -2.77
N CYS A 90 -3.35 0.05 -1.49
CA CYS A 90 -4.59 -0.32 -0.82
C CYS A 90 -5.83 0.41 -1.38
N ILE A 91 -5.68 1.64 -1.88
CA ILE A 91 -6.76 2.32 -2.62
C ILE A 91 -7.01 1.59 -3.95
N ARG A 92 -5.95 1.23 -4.69
CA ARG A 92 -6.09 0.47 -5.95
C ARG A 92 -6.71 -0.91 -5.74
N LEU A 93 -6.43 -1.61 -4.62
CA LEU A 93 -7.14 -2.86 -4.29
C LEU A 93 -8.66 -2.67 -4.20
N ARG A 94 -9.13 -1.57 -3.61
CA ARG A 94 -10.57 -1.24 -3.60
C ARG A 94 -11.08 -0.93 -5.02
N GLU A 95 -10.30 -0.23 -5.85
CA GLU A 95 -10.65 0.00 -7.25
C GLU A 95 -10.79 -1.31 -8.03
N TYR A 96 -9.86 -2.26 -7.83
CA TYR A 96 -9.97 -3.61 -8.38
C TYR A 96 -11.28 -4.26 -7.92
N SER A 97 -11.57 -4.29 -6.62
CA SER A 97 -12.83 -4.85 -6.10
C SER A 97 -14.08 -4.26 -6.80
N SER A 98 -14.09 -2.94 -7.03
CA SER A 98 -15.19 -2.30 -7.77
C SER A 98 -15.28 -2.77 -9.23
N ALA A 99 -14.14 -2.97 -9.90
CA ALA A 99 -14.08 -3.46 -11.28
C ALA A 99 -14.54 -4.93 -11.41
N TYR A 100 -14.16 -5.80 -10.46
CA TYR A 100 -14.71 -7.17 -10.38
C TYR A 100 -16.24 -7.12 -10.30
N ALA A 101 -16.77 -6.30 -9.38
CA ALA A 101 -18.20 -6.15 -9.23
C ALA A 101 -18.88 -5.62 -10.49
N GLU A 102 -18.30 -4.63 -11.19
CA GLU A 102 -18.82 -4.12 -12.46
C GLU A 102 -18.92 -5.22 -13.53
N LEU A 103 -17.85 -6.00 -13.74
CA LEU A 103 -17.84 -7.12 -14.70
C LEU A 103 -18.85 -8.20 -14.32
N ILE A 104 -18.87 -8.60 -13.05
CA ILE A 104 -19.78 -9.65 -12.57
C ILE A 104 -21.23 -9.20 -12.74
N LEU A 105 -21.58 -7.98 -12.32
CA LEU A 105 -22.94 -7.45 -12.40
C LEU A 105 -23.41 -7.25 -13.85
N SER A 106 -22.52 -6.81 -14.74
CA SER A 106 -22.85 -6.54 -16.14
C SER A 106 -22.96 -7.78 -17.03
N SER A 107 -22.47 -8.94 -16.57
CA SER A 107 -22.57 -10.20 -17.32
C SER A 107 -24.02 -10.70 -17.50
N ASP A 108 -24.27 -11.53 -18.51
CA ASP A 108 -25.58 -12.19 -18.71
C ASP A 108 -25.74 -13.50 -17.89
N LYS A 109 -24.83 -13.76 -16.93
CA LYS A 109 -24.81 -14.95 -16.07
C LYS A 109 -26.02 -15.00 -15.13
N SER A 110 -26.36 -16.19 -14.61
CA SER A 110 -27.41 -16.31 -13.61
C SER A 110 -26.99 -15.70 -12.27
N PHE A 111 -27.93 -15.45 -11.35
CA PHE A 111 -27.59 -14.96 -10.01
C PHE A 111 -26.70 -15.93 -9.23
N ASP A 112 -26.92 -17.23 -9.38
CA ASP A 112 -26.14 -18.27 -8.72
C ASP A 112 -24.70 -18.27 -9.29
N ASP A 113 -24.55 -18.16 -10.62
CA ASP A 113 -23.23 -18.05 -11.24
C ASP A 113 -22.52 -16.74 -10.84
N LYS A 114 -23.23 -15.60 -10.80
CA LYS A 114 -22.65 -14.33 -10.33
C LYS A 114 -22.21 -14.40 -8.87
N TYR A 115 -22.96 -15.11 -8.03
CA TYR A 115 -22.62 -15.33 -6.64
C TYR A 115 -21.29 -16.09 -6.51
N ASP A 116 -21.08 -17.12 -7.33
CA ASP A 116 -19.83 -17.90 -7.36
C ASP A 116 -18.66 -17.06 -7.92
N GLU A 117 -18.90 -16.22 -8.93
CA GLU A 117 -17.85 -15.39 -9.54
C GLU A 117 -17.25 -14.34 -8.59
N PHE A 118 -17.98 -13.95 -7.53
CA PHE A 118 -17.42 -13.10 -6.48
C PHE A 118 -16.35 -13.80 -5.63
N ASP A 119 -16.20 -15.13 -5.72
CA ASP A 119 -15.05 -15.81 -5.09
C ASP A 119 -13.73 -15.36 -5.73
N ALA A 120 -13.70 -15.02 -7.03
CA ALA A 120 -12.49 -14.49 -7.66
C ALA A 120 -12.03 -13.15 -7.05
N LEU A 121 -12.96 -12.26 -6.68
CA LEU A 121 -12.62 -11.03 -5.96
C LEU A 121 -12.01 -11.35 -4.60
N TYR A 122 -12.61 -12.30 -3.87
CA TYR A 122 -12.14 -12.69 -2.54
C TYR A 122 -10.74 -13.28 -2.61
N ASP A 123 -10.55 -14.29 -3.45
CA ASP A 123 -9.29 -15.03 -3.57
C ASP A 123 -8.18 -14.08 -4.04
N SER A 124 -8.39 -13.37 -5.16
CA SER A 124 -7.32 -12.57 -5.77
C SER A 124 -7.02 -11.26 -5.06
N VAL A 125 -8.04 -10.58 -4.51
CA VAL A 125 -7.87 -9.24 -3.91
C VAL A 125 -7.84 -9.28 -2.39
N TYR A 126 -8.76 -9.99 -1.75
CA TYR A 126 -8.89 -9.96 -0.29
C TYR A 126 -7.92 -10.90 0.44
N GLU A 127 -7.67 -12.08 -0.14
CA GLU A 127 -6.72 -13.08 0.36
C GLU A 127 -5.33 -12.80 -0.24
N ASP A 128 -5.09 -13.19 -1.50
CA ASP A 128 -3.75 -13.21 -2.10
C ASP A 128 -3.05 -11.84 -2.06
N ALA A 129 -3.64 -10.80 -2.67
CA ALA A 129 -3.00 -9.49 -2.79
C ALA A 129 -2.77 -8.80 -1.44
N ARG A 130 -3.69 -8.98 -0.49
CA ARG A 130 -3.57 -8.35 0.84
C ARG A 130 -2.59 -9.08 1.74
N ASP A 131 -2.55 -10.41 1.67
CA ASP A 131 -1.59 -11.20 2.43
C ASP A 131 -0.17 -10.87 1.96
N GLU A 132 0.05 -10.74 0.63
CA GLU A 132 1.35 -10.33 0.09
C GLU A 132 1.78 -8.93 0.58
N ILE A 133 0.86 -7.97 0.68
CA ILE A 133 1.17 -6.64 1.25
C ILE A 133 1.59 -6.76 2.71
N TYR A 134 0.89 -7.59 3.49
CA TYR A 134 1.21 -7.78 4.90
C TYR A 134 2.58 -8.45 5.04
N ASP A 135 2.80 -9.56 4.34
CA ASP A 135 4.01 -10.36 4.45
C ASP A 135 5.25 -9.59 3.95
N GLU A 136 5.17 -8.95 2.78
CA GLU A 136 6.35 -8.37 2.14
C GLU A 136 6.61 -6.90 2.51
N ILE A 137 5.56 -6.12 2.81
CA ILE A 137 5.74 -4.72 3.21
C ILE A 137 5.77 -4.57 4.73
N TYR A 138 4.76 -5.10 5.42
CA TYR A 138 4.60 -4.89 6.87
C TYR A 138 5.56 -5.75 7.70
N ASP A 139 5.65 -7.06 7.42
CA ASP A 139 6.58 -7.97 8.09
C ASP A 139 7.90 -8.17 7.30
N GLY A 140 7.99 -7.66 6.07
CA GLY A 140 9.20 -7.71 5.25
C GLY A 140 10.00 -6.40 5.32
N ILE A 141 9.67 -5.44 4.45
CA ILE A 141 10.43 -4.18 4.30
C ILE A 141 10.57 -3.41 5.62
N LEU A 142 9.51 -3.31 6.43
CA LEU A 142 9.59 -2.59 7.71
C LEU A 142 10.43 -3.33 8.78
N ASP A 143 10.48 -4.66 8.74
CA ASP A 143 11.39 -5.44 9.59
C ASP A 143 12.84 -5.25 9.11
N ASP A 144 13.07 -5.33 7.81
CA ASP A 144 14.38 -5.09 7.21
C ASP A 144 14.93 -3.69 7.50
N MET A 145 14.06 -2.67 7.53
CA MET A 145 14.42 -1.30 7.92
C MET A 145 14.85 -1.21 9.39
N TYR A 146 14.11 -1.88 10.28
CA TYR A 146 14.45 -1.94 11.71
C TYR A 146 15.79 -2.65 11.92
N ASP A 147 15.97 -3.82 11.30
CA ASP A 147 17.21 -4.59 11.36
C ASP A 147 18.39 -3.82 10.77
N GLY A 148 18.18 -3.10 9.67
CA GLY A 148 19.23 -2.34 9.00
C GLY A 148 19.67 -1.10 9.78
N PHE A 149 18.73 -0.23 10.16
CA PHE A 149 19.04 1.06 10.76
C PHE A 149 19.13 0.98 12.29
N TYR A 150 18.13 0.42 12.96
CA TYR A 150 18.03 0.42 14.42
C TYR A 150 18.91 -0.65 15.08
N ASP A 151 18.76 -1.91 14.69
CA ASP A 151 19.53 -3.03 15.25
C ASP A 151 20.86 -3.27 14.51
N GLY A 152 21.08 -2.59 13.38
CA GLY A 152 22.33 -2.58 12.64
C GLY A 152 23.18 -1.35 12.97
N ILE A 153 23.00 -0.28 12.19
CA ILE A 153 23.87 0.91 12.25
C ILE A 153 23.93 1.54 13.64
N LEU A 154 22.76 1.71 14.28
CA LEU A 154 22.69 2.36 15.58
C LEU A 154 23.17 1.46 16.72
N ASP A 155 23.03 0.14 16.60
CA ASP A 155 23.62 -0.81 17.56
C ASP A 155 25.16 -0.78 17.51
N ASP A 156 25.73 -0.86 16.30
CA ASP A 156 27.18 -0.81 16.06
C ASP A 156 27.83 0.51 16.53
N ALA A 157 27.05 1.59 16.56
CA ALA A 157 27.54 2.91 16.95
C ALA A 157 27.73 3.07 18.47
N TYR A 158 27.12 2.21 19.31
CA TYR A 158 27.01 2.41 20.76
C TYR A 158 28.33 2.75 21.48
N ASP A 159 29.38 1.98 21.21
CA ASP A 159 30.69 2.17 21.86
C ASP A 159 31.55 3.27 21.21
N ASN A 160 31.11 3.81 20.07
CA ASN A 160 31.93 4.65 19.18
C ASN A 160 31.55 6.15 19.21
N ILE A 161 30.39 6.50 19.76
CA ILE A 161 29.89 7.89 19.81
C ILE A 161 29.44 8.26 21.25
N PRO A 162 29.24 9.56 21.55
CA PRO A 162 28.70 9.97 22.85
C PRO A 162 27.32 9.34 23.12
N TYR A 163 27.12 8.87 24.36
CA TYR A 163 25.90 8.16 24.75
C TYR A 163 24.61 8.98 24.55
N ASP A 164 24.66 10.28 24.84
CA ASP A 164 23.54 11.19 24.61
C ASP A 164 23.17 11.28 23.12
N GLU A 165 24.17 11.45 22.26
CA GLU A 165 23.99 11.44 20.80
C GLU A 165 23.45 10.11 20.28
N TRP A 166 23.97 8.98 20.77
CA TRP A 166 23.48 7.65 20.42
C TRP A 166 22.02 7.43 20.87
N SER A 167 21.71 7.80 22.12
CA SER A 167 20.39 7.59 22.71
C SER A 167 19.33 8.39 21.95
N ASP A 168 19.62 9.65 21.61
CA ASP A 168 18.71 10.49 20.84
C ASP A 168 18.46 9.90 19.45
N ALA A 169 19.52 9.49 18.74
CA ALA A 169 19.38 8.89 17.41
C ALA A 169 18.59 7.57 17.43
N ARG A 170 18.80 6.73 18.45
CA ARG A 170 18.11 5.45 18.59
C ARG A 170 16.63 5.63 18.92
N SER A 171 16.30 6.59 19.79
CA SER A 171 14.90 6.94 20.06
C SER A 171 14.21 7.52 18.83
N ASP A 172 14.85 8.45 18.12
CA ASP A 172 14.28 9.04 16.90
C ASP A 172 14.03 7.99 15.81
N GLU A 173 14.94 7.02 15.62
CA GLU A 173 14.74 5.92 14.65
C GLU A 173 13.61 4.99 15.05
N TYR A 174 13.52 4.64 16.34
CA TYR A 174 12.43 3.79 16.83
C TYR A 174 11.07 4.45 16.65
N ASP A 175 10.96 5.75 16.95
CA ASP A 175 9.71 6.50 16.78
C ASP A 175 9.30 6.52 15.31
N LEU A 176 10.22 6.80 14.38
CA LEU A 176 9.95 6.74 12.93
C LEU A 176 9.44 5.36 12.50
N TRP A 177 10.11 4.30 12.91
CA TRP A 177 9.73 2.94 12.57
C TRP A 177 8.36 2.57 13.17
N SER A 178 8.16 2.82 14.46
CA SER A 178 6.94 2.46 15.18
C SER A 178 5.72 3.21 14.64
N ASP A 179 5.87 4.50 14.35
CA ASP A 179 4.82 5.33 13.75
C ASP A 179 4.48 4.82 12.35
N THR A 180 5.48 4.60 11.50
CA THR A 180 5.25 4.10 10.14
C THR A 180 4.61 2.72 10.13
N ARG A 181 5.08 1.81 10.99
CA ARG A 181 4.54 0.46 11.11
C ARG A 181 3.07 0.47 11.52
N SER A 182 2.73 1.30 12.51
CA SER A 182 1.35 1.44 12.99
C SER A 182 0.44 2.00 11.88
N GLU A 183 0.89 3.03 11.17
CA GLU A 183 0.13 3.63 10.06
C GLU A 183 -0.06 2.64 8.90
N VAL A 184 0.98 1.88 8.53
CA VAL A 184 0.90 0.83 7.49
C VAL A 184 -0.11 -0.25 7.88
N TYR A 185 -0.10 -0.69 9.16
CA TYR A 185 -1.07 -1.66 9.65
C TYR A 185 -2.51 -1.15 9.56
N ASP A 186 -2.74 0.09 10.02
CA ASP A 186 -4.07 0.70 10.00
C ASP A 186 -4.59 0.82 8.56
N ILE A 187 -3.74 1.28 7.63
CA ILE A 187 -4.06 1.35 6.19
C ILE A 187 -4.46 -0.03 5.63
N TRP A 188 -3.67 -1.07 5.91
CA TRP A 188 -3.91 -2.43 5.45
C TRP A 188 -5.19 -3.04 6.05
N SER A 189 -5.40 -2.82 7.34
CA SER A 189 -6.55 -3.32 8.10
C SER A 189 -7.86 -2.67 7.64
N ASP A 190 -7.85 -1.34 7.46
CA ASP A 190 -8.98 -0.60 6.91
C ASP A 190 -9.32 -1.07 5.49
N ALA A 191 -8.29 -1.32 4.67
CA ALA A 191 -8.48 -1.88 3.32
C ALA A 191 -9.12 -3.26 3.33
N GLY A 192 -8.65 -4.15 4.21
CA GLY A 192 -9.24 -5.47 4.36
C GLY A 192 -10.71 -5.41 4.76
N SER A 193 -11.01 -4.57 5.75
CA SER A 193 -12.38 -4.43 6.26
C SER A 193 -13.31 -3.91 5.17
N ASP A 194 -12.93 -2.83 4.47
CA ASP A 194 -13.73 -2.25 3.38
C ASP A 194 -13.99 -3.25 2.25
N ILE A 195 -12.95 -3.99 1.82
CA ILE A 195 -13.05 -4.96 0.73
C ILE A 195 -13.91 -6.15 1.14
N TYR A 196 -13.74 -6.67 2.37
CA TYR A 196 -14.53 -7.79 2.87
C TYR A 196 -16.02 -7.43 2.99
N ASP A 197 -16.32 -6.29 3.59
CA ASP A 197 -17.70 -5.83 3.77
C ASP A 197 -18.36 -5.62 2.41
N PHE A 198 -17.63 -5.01 1.46
CA PHE A 198 -18.10 -4.84 0.09
C PHE A 198 -18.36 -6.19 -0.61
N TRP A 199 -17.41 -7.13 -0.55
CA TRP A 199 -17.56 -8.46 -1.12
C TRP A 199 -18.77 -9.20 -0.54
N SER A 200 -18.90 -9.19 0.79
CA SER A 200 -19.97 -9.86 1.53
C SER A 200 -21.33 -9.31 1.11
N ASP A 201 -21.42 -7.98 1.02
CA ASP A 201 -22.60 -7.28 0.55
C ASP A 201 -22.96 -7.68 -0.87
N MET A 202 -22.00 -7.68 -1.80
CA MET A 202 -22.23 -8.03 -3.20
C MET A 202 -22.73 -9.48 -3.36
N ARG A 203 -22.12 -10.45 -2.67
CA ARG A 203 -22.61 -11.84 -2.67
C ARG A 203 -23.99 -11.96 -2.06
N GLY A 204 -24.25 -11.26 -0.95
CA GLY A 204 -25.56 -11.23 -0.32
C GLY A 204 -26.66 -10.76 -1.27
N GLU A 205 -26.41 -9.71 -2.05
CA GLU A 205 -27.39 -9.23 -3.03
C GLU A 205 -27.57 -10.19 -4.21
N MET A 206 -26.55 -10.96 -4.61
CA MET A 206 -26.70 -12.01 -5.63
C MET A 206 -27.57 -13.16 -5.11
N TRP A 207 -27.39 -13.55 -3.85
CA TRP A 207 -28.22 -14.54 -3.18
C TRP A 207 -29.69 -14.10 -3.08
N ASP A 208 -29.92 -12.84 -2.71
CA ASP A 208 -31.26 -12.24 -2.60
C ASP A 208 -31.88 -11.89 -3.96
N LYS A 209 -31.10 -12.01 -5.04
CA LYS A 209 -31.50 -11.69 -6.43
C LYS A 209 -31.89 -10.22 -6.61
N ASP A 210 -31.24 -9.32 -5.87
CA ASP A 210 -31.49 -7.87 -5.89
C ASP A 210 -30.35 -7.12 -6.59
N ILE A 211 -30.34 -7.19 -7.91
CA ILE A 211 -29.29 -6.54 -8.73
C ILE A 211 -29.30 -5.01 -8.60
N GLU A 212 -30.45 -4.40 -8.31
CA GLU A 212 -30.54 -2.94 -8.21
C GLU A 212 -29.93 -2.45 -6.90
N LYS A 213 -30.13 -3.19 -5.80
CA LYS A 213 -29.44 -2.92 -4.54
C LYS A 213 -27.94 -3.18 -4.65
N ALA A 214 -27.53 -4.24 -5.35
CA ALA A 214 -26.13 -4.52 -5.64
C ALA A 214 -25.43 -3.35 -6.38
N LYS A 215 -26.07 -2.82 -7.44
CA LYS A 215 -25.57 -1.63 -8.15
C LYS A 215 -25.50 -0.40 -7.25
N LYS A 216 -26.46 -0.19 -6.36
CA LYS A 216 -26.45 0.93 -5.41
C LYS A 216 -25.22 0.85 -4.49
N LYS A 217 -24.96 -0.33 -3.92
CA LYS A 217 -23.81 -0.56 -3.05
C LYS A 217 -22.48 -0.37 -3.76
N LEU A 218 -22.38 -0.84 -5.01
CA LEU A 218 -21.22 -0.56 -5.87
C LEU A 218 -20.98 0.94 -6.04
N GLN A 219 -22.01 1.73 -6.32
CA GLN A 219 -21.85 3.19 -6.48
C GLN A 219 -21.47 3.89 -5.17
N GLU A 220 -21.99 3.42 -4.03
CA GLU A 220 -21.58 3.91 -2.71
C GLU A 220 -20.10 3.61 -2.44
N PHE A 221 -19.66 2.38 -2.72
CA PHE A 221 -18.26 1.98 -2.57
C PHE A 221 -17.31 2.78 -3.48
N ILE A 222 -17.68 3.00 -4.74
CA ILE A 222 -16.90 3.85 -5.66
C ILE A 222 -16.78 5.28 -5.12
N ALA A 223 -17.87 5.85 -4.58
CA ALA A 223 -17.83 7.19 -4.00
C ALA A 223 -16.91 7.26 -2.78
N ASP A 224 -16.88 6.22 -1.95
CA ASP A 224 -15.97 6.14 -0.80
C ASP A 224 -14.51 6.08 -1.26
N ILE A 225 -14.20 5.34 -2.33
CA ILE A 225 -12.85 5.30 -2.94
C ILE A 225 -12.42 6.71 -3.40
N GLU A 226 -13.30 7.45 -4.08
CA GLU A 226 -12.99 8.81 -4.54
C GLU A 226 -12.63 9.75 -3.39
N ILE A 227 -13.26 9.57 -2.22
CA ILE A 227 -12.95 10.35 -1.02
C ILE A 227 -11.55 10.02 -0.49
N LEU A 228 -11.08 8.78 -0.61
CA LEU A 228 -9.76 8.36 -0.15
C LEU A 228 -8.64 9.07 -0.92
N TYR A 229 -8.81 9.31 -2.23
CA TYR A 229 -7.90 10.16 -3.02
C TYR A 229 -7.91 11.63 -2.60
N GLY A 230 -9.02 12.13 -2.05
CA GLY A 230 -9.11 13.50 -1.54
C GLY A 230 -8.38 13.71 -0.20
N LYS A 231 -8.01 12.62 0.48
CA LYS A 231 -7.21 12.61 1.72
C LYS A 231 -5.73 12.30 1.47
N SER A 232 -5.27 12.23 0.21
CA SER A 232 -3.86 12.04 -0.17
C SER A 232 -3.16 13.36 -0.46
#